data_AF-A0A2D8R0P7-F1
#
_entry.id   AF-A0A2D8R0P7-F1
#
_cell.length_a   1.000
_cell.length_b   1.000
_cell.length_c   1.000
_cell.angle_alpha   90.00
_cell.angle_beta   90.00
_cell.angle_gamma   90.00
#
_symmetry.space_group_name_H-M   'P 1'
#
loop_
_entity.id
_entity.type
_entity.pdbx_description
1 polymer ?
#
loop_
_entity_poly.entity_id
_entity_poly.type
_entity_poly.pdbx_seq_one_letter_code
_entity_poly.pdbx_strand_id
1 'polypeptide(L)'
;THAATMPYMQGIGRAAFNEKMQRNELEASVMSEIAVYFEMPELREASFDHPIYADRFLNEFTRALWRTNRSVALETFRTMRRHVMISKPEHEMDMTEIWIRRFADQNQAYNVVWSDRYVEIENAMAALQTRTALGHRGEVGSQFQAWLEAEAQRDKEDGIPFREEAALFSPFYWTNKRKYAEAMSSS
;
A
#
# COMPACT_ATOMS: atom_id res chain seq x y z
N THR A 1 -10.34 2.00 -6.62
CA THR A 1 -11.36 1.97 -5.53
C THR A 1 -10.75 1.84 -4.14
N HIS A 2 -9.58 1.21 -3.95
CA HIS A 2 -8.98 1.03 -2.62
C HIS A 2 -8.47 2.31 -1.93
N ALA A 3 -7.82 3.22 -2.67
CA ALA A 3 -7.39 4.51 -2.11
C ALA A 3 -8.56 5.37 -1.59
N ALA A 4 -9.80 5.08 -2.02
CA ALA A 4 -11.01 5.77 -1.58
C ALA A 4 -11.68 5.13 -0.34
N THR A 5 -11.27 3.92 0.06
CA THR A 5 -11.88 3.17 1.18
C THR A 5 -11.07 3.21 2.47
N MET A 6 -9.91 3.87 2.46
CA MET A 6 -9.13 4.10 3.66
C MET A 6 -9.65 5.33 4.42
N PRO A 7 -10.18 5.17 5.65
CA PRO A 7 -10.54 6.32 6.46
C PRO A 7 -9.29 6.95 7.04
N TYR A 8 -9.06 8.24 6.76
CA TYR A 8 -8.19 9.06 7.58
C TYR A 8 -8.95 9.54 8.80
N MET A 9 -8.36 9.38 9.98
CA MET A 9 -9.07 9.58 11.25
C MET A 9 -8.33 10.59 12.12
N GLN A 10 -8.98 11.73 12.33
CA GLN A 10 -8.44 12.74 13.25
C GLN A 10 -8.36 12.19 14.67
N GLY A 11 -7.22 12.40 15.32
CA GLY A 11 -6.99 11.94 16.69
C GLY A 11 -6.81 10.43 16.83
N ILE A 12 -6.53 9.70 15.75
CA ILE A 12 -6.21 8.27 15.83
C ILE A 12 -5.03 8.03 16.79
N GLY A 13 -5.12 6.99 17.63
CA GLY A 13 -4.03 6.60 18.50
C GLY A 13 -2.90 5.90 17.73
N ARG A 14 -1.66 5.97 18.23
CA ARG A 14 -0.49 5.38 17.57
C ARG A 14 -0.66 3.89 17.22
N ALA A 15 -1.20 3.09 18.14
CA ALA A 15 -1.43 1.67 17.91
C ALA A 15 -2.45 1.43 16.77
N ALA A 16 -3.52 2.22 16.72
CA ALA A 16 -4.54 2.14 15.68
C ALA A 16 -4.00 2.62 14.32
N PHE A 17 -3.12 3.63 14.30
CA PHE A 17 -2.41 4.04 13.07
C PHE A 17 -1.53 2.91 12.54
N ASN A 18 -0.76 2.25 13.40
CA ASN A 18 0.07 1.10 13.01
C ASN A 18 -0.77 -0.01 12.37
N GLU A 19 -1.85 -0.39 13.03
CA GLU A 19 -2.76 -1.43 12.54
C GLU A 19 -3.41 -1.02 11.22
N LYS A 20 -3.84 0.23 11.09
CA LYS A 20 -4.39 0.79 9.85
C LYS A 20 -3.40 0.65 8.70
N MET A 21 -2.13 1.04 8.89
CA MET A 21 -1.12 0.97 7.83
C MET A 21 -0.84 -0.47 7.39
N GLN A 22 -0.76 -1.40 8.34
CA GLN A 22 -0.57 -2.83 8.02
C GLN A 22 -1.79 -3.44 7.31
N ARG A 23 -3.00 -3.13 7.78
CA ARG A 23 -4.24 -3.58 7.15
C ARG A 23 -4.43 -2.97 5.78
N ASN A 24 -4.09 -1.70 5.60
CA ASN A 24 -4.23 -1.03 4.32
C ASN A 24 -3.45 -1.75 3.23
N GLU A 25 -2.18 -2.05 3.46
CA GLU A 25 -1.37 -2.74 2.47
C GLU A 25 -1.96 -4.10 2.10
N LEU A 26 -2.39 -4.85 3.12
CA LEU A 26 -3.00 -6.16 2.93
C LEU A 26 -4.31 -6.09 2.14
N GLU A 27 -5.21 -5.19 2.53
CA GLU A 27 -6.50 -5.02 1.85
C GLU A 27 -6.32 -4.42 0.45
N ALA A 28 -5.38 -3.49 0.26
CA ALA A 28 -5.11 -2.83 -1.00
C ALA A 28 -4.73 -3.84 -2.05
N SER A 29 -3.68 -4.59 -1.76
CA SER A 29 -3.20 -5.63 -2.66
C SER A 29 -4.27 -6.70 -2.89
N VAL A 30 -4.93 -7.22 -1.85
CA VAL A 30 -5.91 -8.31 -2.04
C VAL A 30 -7.12 -7.84 -2.86
N MET A 31 -7.59 -6.60 -2.67
CA MET A 31 -8.72 -6.06 -3.42
C MET A 31 -8.34 -5.71 -4.87
N SER A 32 -7.22 -4.99 -5.08
CA SER A 32 -6.86 -4.49 -6.41
C SER A 32 -6.10 -5.51 -7.26
N GLU A 33 -5.43 -6.49 -6.66
CA GLU A 33 -4.60 -7.46 -7.40
C GLU A 33 -5.26 -8.82 -7.54
N ILE A 34 -6.15 -9.24 -6.61
CA ILE A 34 -6.71 -10.60 -6.63
C ILE A 34 -8.22 -10.56 -6.89
N ALA A 35 -8.98 -9.89 -6.02
CA ALA A 35 -10.44 -9.89 -6.06
C ALA A 35 -11.02 -9.35 -7.39
N VAL A 36 -10.37 -8.34 -7.99
CA VAL A 36 -10.83 -7.73 -9.25
C VAL A 36 -10.93 -8.74 -10.39
N TYR A 37 -10.03 -9.73 -10.46
CA TYR A 37 -10.03 -10.74 -11.52
C TYR A 37 -11.09 -11.84 -11.33
N PHE A 38 -11.73 -11.89 -10.15
CA PHE A 38 -12.94 -12.71 -9.97
C PHE A 38 -14.21 -11.97 -10.37
N GLU A 39 -14.22 -10.64 -10.22
CA GLU A 39 -15.34 -9.79 -10.65
C GLU A 39 -15.32 -9.54 -12.16
N MET A 40 -14.13 -9.40 -12.75
CA MET A 40 -13.90 -9.12 -14.17
C MET A 40 -12.80 -10.05 -14.70
N PRO A 41 -13.10 -11.34 -14.99
CA PRO A 41 -12.08 -12.31 -15.43
C PRO A 41 -11.31 -11.88 -16.68
N GLU A 42 -11.99 -11.24 -17.64
CA GLU A 42 -11.41 -10.73 -18.88
C GLU A 42 -10.33 -9.66 -18.64
N LEU A 43 -10.38 -8.95 -17.51
CA LEU A 43 -9.37 -7.96 -17.15
C LEU A 43 -8.00 -8.62 -16.96
N ARG A 44 -7.95 -9.89 -16.51
CA ARG A 44 -6.68 -10.58 -16.29
C ARG A 44 -5.90 -10.73 -17.59
N GLU A 45 -6.57 -11.19 -18.65
CA GLU A 45 -5.95 -11.37 -19.98
C GLU A 45 -5.53 -10.02 -20.60
N ALA A 46 -6.29 -8.96 -20.31
CA ALA A 46 -6.00 -7.62 -20.83
C ALA A 46 -4.91 -6.84 -20.04
N SER A 47 -4.59 -7.25 -18.81
CA SER A 47 -3.71 -6.47 -17.91
C SER A 47 -2.22 -6.77 -18.09
N PHE A 48 -1.85 -8.05 -18.12
CA PHE A 48 -0.46 -8.50 -18.11
C PHE A 48 -0.28 -9.74 -18.99
N ASP A 49 0.79 -9.76 -19.78
CA ASP A 49 1.17 -10.86 -20.67
C ASP A 49 1.96 -11.99 -19.97
N HIS A 50 2.35 -11.79 -18.72
CA HIS A 50 3.11 -12.72 -17.89
C HIS A 50 2.33 -13.15 -16.64
N PRO A 51 2.70 -14.27 -15.99
CA PRO A 51 2.09 -14.69 -14.73
C PRO A 51 2.31 -13.67 -13.61
N ILE A 52 1.27 -13.45 -12.79
CA ILE A 52 1.29 -12.58 -11.62
C ILE A 52 0.86 -13.34 -10.37
N TYR A 53 1.09 -12.77 -9.19
CA TYR A 53 0.73 -13.39 -7.91
C TYR A 53 -0.75 -13.84 -7.85
N ALA A 54 -1.64 -13.07 -8.47
CA ALA A 54 -3.07 -13.34 -8.50
C ALA A 54 -3.43 -14.69 -9.17
N ASP A 55 -2.64 -15.15 -10.14
CA ASP A 55 -2.92 -16.37 -10.90
C ASP A 55 -2.96 -17.62 -10.03
N ARG A 56 -2.21 -17.60 -8.93
CA ARG A 56 -2.21 -18.66 -7.92
C ARG A 56 -3.59 -18.88 -7.30
N PHE A 57 -4.43 -17.85 -7.32
CA PHE A 57 -5.79 -17.87 -6.82
C PHE A 57 -6.81 -18.08 -7.92
N LEU A 58 -6.50 -18.02 -9.22
CA LEU A 58 -7.51 -18.02 -10.29
C LEU A 58 -7.92 -19.42 -10.78
N ASN A 59 -7.98 -20.39 -9.87
CA ASN A 59 -8.36 -21.78 -10.14
C ASN A 59 -9.87 -22.07 -9.93
N GLU A 60 -10.34 -23.24 -10.35
CA GLU A 60 -11.76 -23.63 -10.25
C GLU A 60 -12.26 -23.67 -8.80
N PHE A 61 -11.45 -24.14 -7.86
CA PHE A 61 -11.84 -24.25 -6.45
C PHE A 61 -12.12 -22.87 -5.84
N THR A 62 -11.20 -21.92 -6.01
CA THR A 62 -11.35 -20.56 -5.50
C THR A 62 -12.42 -19.77 -6.25
N ARG A 63 -12.63 -20.02 -7.56
CA ARG A 63 -13.75 -19.43 -8.32
C ARG A 63 -15.09 -19.93 -7.80
N ALA A 64 -15.21 -21.22 -7.52
CA ALA A 64 -16.40 -21.79 -6.89
C ALA A 64 -16.62 -21.21 -5.48
N LEU A 65 -15.56 -21.10 -4.68
CA LEU A 65 -15.61 -20.49 -3.35
C LEU A 65 -16.02 -19.01 -3.42
N TRP A 66 -15.50 -18.24 -4.38
CA TRP A 66 -15.89 -16.86 -4.60
C TRP A 66 -17.39 -16.70 -4.87
N ARG A 67 -17.94 -17.55 -5.74
CA ARG A 67 -19.37 -17.52 -6.11
C ARG A 67 -20.29 -17.96 -4.97
N THR A 68 -19.86 -18.94 -4.17
CA THR A 68 -20.72 -19.57 -3.15
C THR A 68 -20.55 -18.95 -1.76
N ASN A 69 -19.36 -18.47 -1.43
CA ASN A 69 -19.02 -17.90 -0.14
C ASN A 69 -17.87 -16.89 -0.24
N ARG A 70 -18.20 -15.70 -0.74
CA ARG A 70 -17.25 -14.62 -1.01
C ARG A 70 -16.45 -14.19 0.23
N SER A 71 -17.05 -14.15 1.42
CA SER A 71 -16.34 -13.73 2.63
C SER A 71 -15.21 -14.70 3.00
N VAL A 72 -15.44 -16.01 2.86
CA VAL A 72 -14.43 -17.04 3.09
C VAL A 72 -13.34 -17.00 2.01
N ALA A 73 -13.70 -16.77 0.75
CA ALA A 73 -12.72 -16.57 -0.32
C ALA A 73 -11.78 -15.39 0.01
N LEU A 74 -12.35 -14.25 0.38
CA LEU A 74 -11.60 -13.06 0.75
C LEU A 74 -10.66 -13.30 1.94
N GLU A 75 -11.14 -13.96 2.99
CA GLU A 75 -10.29 -14.25 4.15
C GLU A 75 -9.18 -15.25 3.82
N THR A 76 -9.44 -16.19 2.91
CA THR A 76 -8.41 -17.11 2.39
C THR A 76 -7.31 -16.33 1.66
N PHE A 77 -7.68 -15.41 0.77
CA PHE A 77 -6.72 -14.59 0.02
C PHE A 77 -5.89 -13.70 0.95
N ARG A 78 -6.54 -13.07 1.94
CA ARG A 78 -5.86 -12.28 2.99
C ARG A 78 -4.88 -13.12 3.80
N THR A 79 -5.29 -14.31 4.22
CA THR A 79 -4.43 -15.20 5.01
C THR A 79 -3.18 -15.60 4.24
N MET A 80 -3.34 -16.01 2.97
CA MET A 80 -2.21 -16.38 2.12
C MET A 80 -1.28 -15.19 1.84
N ARG A 81 -1.84 -14.02 1.53
CA ARG A 81 -1.04 -12.80 1.33
C ARG A 81 -0.29 -12.40 2.60
N ARG A 82 -0.94 -12.44 3.77
CA ARG A 82 -0.33 -12.17 5.07
C ARG A 82 0.81 -13.14 5.37
N HIS A 83 0.67 -14.41 5.03
CA HIS A 83 1.74 -15.40 5.19
C HIS A 83 2.99 -15.02 4.40
N VAL A 84 2.83 -14.63 3.13
CA VAL A 84 3.94 -14.14 2.30
C VAL A 84 4.56 -12.86 2.86
N MET A 85 3.74 -11.93 3.35
CA MET A 85 4.18 -10.64 3.89
C MET A 85 4.85 -10.72 5.27
N ILE A 86 4.59 -11.75 6.09
CA ILE A 86 5.05 -11.79 7.49
C ILE A 86 5.86 -13.03 7.84
N SER A 87 5.42 -14.24 7.47
CA SER A 87 5.93 -15.47 8.09
C SER A 87 6.60 -16.48 7.16
N LYS A 88 6.37 -16.42 5.84
CA LYS A 88 7.02 -17.36 4.90
C LYS A 88 8.55 -17.17 4.92
N PRO A 89 9.37 -18.23 4.98
CA PRO A 89 10.82 -18.12 4.87
C PRO A 89 11.25 -17.65 3.47
N GLU A 90 12.23 -16.76 3.40
CA GLU A 90 12.65 -16.15 2.12
C GLU A 90 13.20 -17.17 1.10
N HIS A 91 13.89 -18.21 1.57
CA HIS A 91 14.43 -19.26 0.69
C HIS A 91 13.34 -20.15 0.05
N GLU A 92 12.09 -20.05 0.52
CA GLU A 92 10.92 -20.73 -0.06
C GLU A 92 10.08 -19.81 -0.95
N MET A 93 10.47 -18.53 -1.08
CA MET A 93 9.75 -17.54 -1.87
C MET A 93 10.23 -17.52 -3.31
N ASP A 94 9.29 -17.39 -4.24
CA ASP A 94 9.65 -16.95 -5.59
C ASP A 94 9.91 -15.44 -5.64
N MET A 95 10.37 -14.95 -6.79
CA MET A 95 10.67 -13.53 -6.95
C MET A 95 9.48 -12.62 -6.68
N THR A 96 8.27 -13.02 -7.11
CA THR A 96 7.05 -12.24 -6.86
C THR A 96 6.76 -12.11 -5.37
N GLU A 97 6.87 -13.20 -4.62
CA GLU A 97 6.68 -13.23 -3.16
C GLU A 97 7.75 -12.44 -2.42
N ILE A 98 9.00 -12.50 -2.87
CA ILE A 98 10.08 -11.65 -2.35
C ILE A 98 9.70 -10.18 -2.53
N TRP A 99 9.15 -9.79 -3.67
CA TRP A 99 8.72 -8.40 -3.90
C TRP A 99 7.60 -7.97 -2.97
N ILE A 100 6.60 -8.83 -2.80
CA ILE A 100 5.52 -8.60 -1.85
C ILE A 100 6.07 -8.38 -0.44
N ARG A 101 7.04 -9.21 -0.02
CA ARG A 101 7.72 -9.05 1.26
C ARG A 101 8.43 -7.69 1.36
N ARG A 102 9.19 -7.28 0.34
CA ARG A 102 9.92 -6.01 0.35
C ARG A 102 9.00 -4.80 0.40
N PHE A 103 7.85 -4.82 -0.26
CA PHE A 103 6.84 -3.77 -0.14
C PHE A 103 6.27 -3.70 1.29
N ALA A 104 5.98 -4.86 1.90
CA ALA A 104 5.56 -4.90 3.30
C ALA A 104 6.64 -4.33 4.24
N ASP A 105 7.92 -4.67 4.03
CA ASP A 105 9.05 -4.14 4.81
C ASP A 105 9.17 -2.61 4.65
N GLN A 106 8.96 -2.06 3.45
CA GLN A 106 8.94 -0.61 3.21
C GLN A 106 7.79 0.09 3.93
N ASN A 107 6.59 -0.49 3.91
CA ASN A 107 5.45 0.06 4.63
C ASN A 107 5.66 0.03 6.15
N GLN A 108 6.32 -1.00 6.67
CA GLN A 108 6.73 -1.03 8.07
C GLN A 108 7.76 0.06 8.38
N ALA A 109 8.75 0.27 7.52
CA ALA A 109 9.73 1.35 7.67
C ALA A 109 9.06 2.72 7.61
N TYR A 110 8.13 2.93 6.67
CA TYR A 110 7.31 4.14 6.59
C TYR A 110 6.59 4.39 7.91
N ASN A 111 5.93 3.38 8.46
CA ASN A 111 5.22 3.52 9.73
C ASN A 111 6.14 3.89 10.92
N VAL A 112 7.40 3.46 10.89
CA VAL A 112 8.41 3.86 11.90
C VAL A 112 8.86 5.30 11.66
N VAL A 113 9.23 5.64 10.42
CA VAL A 113 9.73 6.97 10.06
C VAL A 113 8.71 8.07 10.37
N TRP A 114 7.44 7.82 10.07
CA TRP A 114 6.37 8.79 10.26
C TRP A 114 5.76 8.73 11.67
N SER A 115 6.37 8.02 12.62
CA SER A 115 5.78 7.77 13.94
C SER A 115 5.49 9.03 14.73
N ASP A 116 6.29 10.08 14.54
CA ASP A 116 6.20 11.30 15.34
C ASP A 116 5.31 12.36 14.66
N ARG A 117 5.08 12.20 13.35
CA ARG A 117 4.27 13.09 12.51
C ARG A 117 2.93 12.50 12.11
N TYR A 118 2.63 11.27 12.52
CA TYR A 118 1.46 10.55 12.02
C TYR A 118 0.14 11.32 12.25
N VAL A 119 0.01 12.04 13.37
CA VAL A 119 -1.19 12.86 13.67
C VAL A 119 -1.34 14.00 12.66
N GLU A 120 -0.23 14.67 12.33
CA GLU A 120 -0.21 15.77 11.37
C GLU A 120 -0.64 15.29 9.98
N ILE A 121 -0.07 14.18 9.52
CA ILE A 121 -0.41 13.56 8.24
C ILE A 121 -1.86 13.07 8.21
N GLU A 122 -2.32 12.36 9.24
CA GLU A 122 -3.69 11.87 9.32
C GLU A 122 -4.71 13.01 9.31
N ASN A 123 -4.44 14.11 10.01
CA ASN A 123 -5.32 15.26 10.04
C ASN A 123 -5.40 15.95 8.67
N ALA A 124 -4.25 16.17 8.01
CA ALA A 124 -4.20 16.78 6.69
C ALA A 124 -4.93 15.92 5.65
N MET A 125 -4.72 14.61 5.68
CA MET A 125 -5.37 13.66 4.77
C MET A 125 -6.86 13.50 5.06
N ALA A 126 -7.29 13.54 6.33
CA ALA A 126 -8.71 13.52 6.70
C ALA A 126 -9.44 14.77 6.22
N ALA A 127 -8.81 15.95 6.33
CA ALA A 127 -9.35 17.19 5.82
C ALA A 127 -9.46 17.16 4.28
N LEU A 128 -8.42 16.65 3.60
CA LEU A 128 -8.42 16.43 2.16
C LEU A 128 -9.60 15.53 1.74
N GLN A 129 -9.67 14.32 2.29
CA GLN A 129 -10.69 13.33 1.95
C GLN A 129 -12.12 13.85 2.18
N THR A 130 -12.38 14.42 3.36
CA THR A 130 -13.72 14.91 3.75
C THR A 130 -14.17 16.04 2.84
N ARG A 131 -13.30 17.03 2.60
CA ARG A 131 -13.69 18.22 1.83
C ARG A 131 -13.75 17.97 0.32
N THR A 132 -12.89 17.08 -0.19
CA THR A 132 -13.00 16.59 -1.58
C THR A 132 -14.33 15.86 -1.80
N ALA A 133 -14.80 15.06 -0.83
CA ALA A 133 -16.09 14.38 -0.92
C ALA A 133 -17.29 15.34 -0.92
N LEU A 134 -17.16 16.51 -0.26
CA LEU A 134 -18.16 17.58 -0.25
C LEU A 134 -18.15 18.47 -1.52
N GLY A 135 -17.31 18.15 -2.52
CA GLY A 135 -17.28 18.85 -3.81
C GLY A 135 -16.25 19.99 -3.90
N HIS A 136 -15.49 20.28 -2.85
CA HIS A 136 -14.51 21.38 -2.83
C HIS A 136 -13.14 20.99 -3.43
N ARG A 137 -13.11 20.15 -4.49
CA ARG A 137 -11.87 19.51 -4.96
C ARG A 137 -10.74 20.48 -5.28
N GLY A 138 -11.05 21.56 -6.01
CA GLY A 138 -10.05 22.55 -6.42
C GLY A 138 -9.44 23.33 -5.25
N GLU A 139 -10.30 23.87 -4.37
CA GLU A 139 -9.86 24.64 -3.21
C GLU A 139 -9.02 23.79 -2.24
N VAL A 140 -9.48 22.58 -1.96
CA VAL A 140 -8.83 21.68 -1.00
C VAL A 140 -7.50 21.18 -1.56
N GLY A 141 -7.42 20.92 -2.87
CA GLY A 141 -6.17 20.60 -3.55
C GLY A 141 -5.14 21.71 -3.38
N SER A 142 -5.52 22.97 -3.64
CA SER A 142 -4.63 24.12 -3.47
C SER A 142 -4.18 24.30 -2.02
N GLN A 143 -5.06 24.10 -1.05
CA GLN A 143 -4.69 24.20 0.37
C GLN A 143 -3.74 23.09 0.81
N PHE A 144 -3.97 21.85 0.35
CA PHE A 144 -3.08 20.73 0.63
C PHE A 144 -1.71 20.94 0.00
N GLN A 145 -1.67 21.45 -1.24
CA GLN A 145 -0.42 21.83 -1.90
C GLN A 145 0.31 22.95 -1.14
N ALA A 146 -0.40 24.01 -0.74
CA ALA A 146 0.18 25.12 0.01
C ALA A 146 0.76 24.66 1.36
N TRP A 147 0.14 23.67 2.02
CA TRP A 147 0.69 23.06 3.23
C TRP A 147 2.00 22.32 2.94
N LEU A 148 2.07 21.49 1.89
CA LEU A 148 3.31 20.82 1.49
C LEU A 148 4.41 21.82 1.11
N GLU A 149 4.07 22.90 0.41
CA GLU A 149 5.01 23.97 0.06
C GLU A 149 5.51 24.72 1.31
N ALA A 150 4.65 24.95 2.29
CA ALA A 150 5.05 25.55 3.56
C ALA A 150 6.00 24.64 4.37
N GLU A 151 5.78 23.32 4.35
CA GLU A 151 6.72 22.36 4.95
C GLU A 151 8.05 22.31 4.18
N ALA A 152 8.00 22.32 2.85
CA ALA A 152 9.19 22.39 1.99
C ALA A 152 10.05 23.63 2.28
N GLN A 153 9.44 24.79 2.52
CA GLN A 153 10.15 26.02 2.85
C GLN A 153 10.93 25.98 4.17
N ARG A 154 10.62 25.02 5.07
CA ARG A 154 11.39 24.83 6.31
C ARG A 154 12.78 24.27 6.03
N ASP A 155 12.93 23.56 4.93
CA ASP A 155 14.20 23.07 4.43
C ASP A 155 14.83 24.09 3.47
N LYS A 156 15.87 24.76 3.95
CA LYS A 156 16.53 25.86 3.24
C LYS A 156 17.48 25.41 2.14
N GLU A 157 17.78 24.11 2.05
CA GLU A 157 18.77 23.58 1.11
C GLU A 157 18.13 23.13 -0.19
N ASP A 158 17.28 22.09 -0.15
CA ASP A 158 16.66 21.52 -1.36
C ASP A 158 15.14 21.66 -1.40
N GLY A 159 14.51 22.26 -0.39
CA GLY A 159 13.06 22.45 -0.33
C GLY A 159 12.28 21.14 -0.27
N ILE A 160 12.79 20.12 0.43
CA ILE A 160 12.12 18.84 0.61
C ILE A 160 11.16 18.95 1.80
N PRO A 161 9.84 18.77 1.59
CA PRO A 161 8.90 18.71 2.71
C PRO A 161 9.20 17.47 3.56
N PHE A 162 9.18 17.62 4.89
CA PHE A 162 9.52 16.55 5.83
C PHE A 162 10.92 15.96 5.58
N ARG A 163 11.93 16.83 5.49
CA ARG A 163 13.32 16.47 5.16
C ARG A 163 13.88 15.34 6.03
N GLU A 164 13.63 15.39 7.34
CA GLU A 164 14.15 14.39 8.29
C GLU A 164 13.55 13.01 7.99
N GLU A 165 12.23 12.94 7.81
CA GLU A 165 11.52 11.71 7.46
C GLU A 165 11.96 11.19 6.08
N ALA A 166 12.13 12.08 5.10
CA ALA A 166 12.63 11.73 3.77
C ALA A 166 14.05 11.14 3.85
N ALA A 167 14.93 11.72 4.66
CA ALA A 167 16.30 11.23 4.87
C ALA A 167 16.32 9.88 5.57
N LEU A 168 15.44 9.65 6.56
CA LEU A 168 15.31 8.37 7.25
C LEU A 168 14.74 7.27 6.34
N PHE A 169 13.82 7.60 5.45
CA PHE A 169 13.18 6.62 4.55
C PHE A 169 14.05 6.27 3.33
N SER A 170 14.81 7.23 2.80
CA SER A 170 15.61 7.10 1.57
C SER A 170 16.49 5.83 1.52
N PRO A 171 17.24 5.45 2.57
CA PRO A 171 18.03 4.22 2.57
C PRO A 171 17.23 2.94 2.34
N PHE A 172 16.01 2.85 2.89
CA PHE A 172 15.12 1.69 2.71
C PHE A 172 14.67 1.59 1.26
N TYR A 173 14.27 2.73 0.67
CA TYR A 173 13.86 2.79 -0.73
C TYR A 173 14.99 2.35 -1.68
N TRP A 174 16.18 2.96 -1.55
CA TRP A 174 17.31 2.66 -2.44
C TRP A 174 17.84 1.23 -2.26
N THR A 175 17.88 0.73 -1.03
CA THR A 175 18.29 -0.66 -0.77
C THR A 175 17.35 -1.65 -1.45
N ASN A 176 16.04 -1.46 -1.34
CA ASN A 176 15.07 -2.34 -1.96
C ASN A 176 15.04 -2.20 -3.48
N LYS A 177 15.21 -0.97 -4.01
CA LYS A 177 15.35 -0.73 -5.45
C LYS A 177 16.59 -1.41 -6.05
N ARG A 178 17.71 -1.40 -5.34
CA ARG A 178 18.93 -2.11 -5.77
C ARG A 178 18.71 -3.61 -5.82
N LYS A 179 18.15 -4.19 -4.75
CA LYS A 179 17.77 -5.62 -4.73
C LYS A 179 16.83 -5.96 -5.90
N TYR A 180 15.94 -5.04 -6.26
CA TYR A 180 15.05 -5.19 -7.42
C TYR A 180 15.80 -5.28 -8.75
N ALA A 181 16.71 -4.34 -8.99
CA ALA A 181 17.53 -4.36 -10.19
C ALA A 181 18.41 -5.63 -10.27
N GLU A 182 19.01 -6.06 -9.16
CA GLU A 182 19.85 -7.27 -9.10
C GLU A 182 19.06 -8.54 -9.45
N ALA A 183 17.84 -8.69 -8.97
CA ALA A 183 17.04 -9.87 -9.28
C ALA A 183 16.47 -9.88 -10.71
N MET A 184 16.08 -8.70 -11.22
CA MET A 184 15.59 -8.56 -12.61
C MET A 184 16.70 -8.74 -13.64
N SER A 185 17.98 -8.61 -13.26
CA SER A 185 19.14 -8.85 -14.12
C SER A 185 19.71 -10.28 -14.01
N SER A 186 19.24 -11.05 -13.03
CA SER A 186 19.63 -12.45 -12.80
C SER A 186 18.57 -13.45 -13.30
N SER A 187 17.46 -12.95 -13.85
CA SER A 187 16.36 -13.72 -14.48
C SER A 187 16.44 -13.60 -16.00
#